data_AF-H0EHM7-F1
#
_entry.id   AF-H0EHM7-F1
#
_cell.length_a   1.000
_cell.length_b   1.000
_cell.length_c   1.000
_cell.angle_alpha   90.00
_cell.angle_beta   90.00
_cell.angle_gamma   90.00
#
_symmetry.space_group_name_H-M   'P 1'
#
loop_
_entity.id
_entity.type
_entity.pdbx_description
1 polymer ?
#
loop_
_entity_poly.entity_id
_entity_poly.type
_entity_poly.pdbx_seq_one_letter_code
_entity_poly.pdbx_strand_id
1 'polypeptide(L)'
;MVPETTGSPNMDERVQIPFRVDTKVPLVVKDSSIKSNDVGIFVQAAVKEADLIFKVKKPLLNIVNDDESALSNTCDHCFAVKASSISSQHTYPPDTKAAKGPYIDDDLLTLKRCGSCKVYSYCSKTLKTY
;
A
#
# COMPACT_ATOMS: atom_id res chain seq x y z
N MET A 1 -39.59 3.95 -39.60
CA MET A 1 -38.18 3.72 -39.94
C MET A 1 -37.35 4.61 -39.05
N VAL A 2 -36.58 3.99 -38.17
CA VAL A 2 -35.64 4.65 -37.24
C VAL A 2 -34.28 4.71 -37.95
N PRO A 3 -33.52 5.80 -37.86
CA PRO A 3 -32.08 5.73 -37.91
C PRO A 3 -31.56 5.72 -36.47
N GLU A 4 -31.01 4.58 -36.09
CA GLU A 4 -30.13 4.43 -34.94
C GLU A 4 -28.94 5.36 -35.11
N THR A 5 -28.68 6.19 -34.10
CA THR A 5 -27.33 6.73 -33.87
C THR A 5 -26.94 6.33 -32.46
N THR A 6 -26.48 5.08 -32.34
CA THR A 6 -25.69 4.59 -31.21
C THR A 6 -24.31 5.23 -31.26
N GLY A 7 -24.26 6.55 -31.00
CA GLY A 7 -23.03 7.19 -30.57
C GLY A 7 -22.81 6.85 -29.10
N SER A 8 -22.27 5.66 -28.81
CA SER A 8 -21.66 5.46 -27.50
C SER A 8 -20.58 6.52 -27.35
N PRO A 9 -20.53 7.28 -26.23
CA PRO A 9 -19.41 8.14 -25.97
C PRO A 9 -18.16 7.26 -26.00
N ASN A 10 -17.17 7.68 -26.79
CA ASN A 10 -15.83 7.10 -26.87
C ASN A 10 -15.43 6.57 -25.48
N MET A 11 -15.14 5.27 -25.38
CA MET A 11 -14.57 4.71 -24.15
C MET A 11 -13.32 5.52 -23.80
N ASP A 12 -13.41 6.10 -22.62
CA ASP A 12 -12.62 7.21 -22.15
C ASP A 12 -11.12 6.86 -22.13
N GLU A 13 -10.30 7.69 -22.76
CA GLU A 13 -8.84 7.66 -22.65
C GLU A 13 -8.35 7.87 -21.19
N ARG A 14 -9.28 8.11 -20.25
CA ARG A 14 -9.07 8.57 -18.88
C ARG A 14 -8.84 7.49 -17.84
N VAL A 15 -8.96 6.19 -18.15
CA VAL A 15 -8.88 5.16 -17.12
C VAL A 15 -7.92 4.03 -17.49
N GLN A 16 -6.63 4.37 -17.55
CA GLN A 16 -5.56 3.38 -17.73
C GLN A 16 -4.95 2.99 -16.37
N ILE A 17 -4.38 1.80 -16.31
CA ILE A 17 -3.57 1.37 -15.17
C ILE A 17 -2.40 2.36 -15.03
N PRO A 18 -2.22 3.03 -13.88
CA PRO A 18 -1.17 4.03 -13.73
C PRO A 18 0.23 3.43 -13.97
N PHE A 19 1.15 4.18 -14.59
CA PHE A 19 2.51 3.72 -14.92
C PHE A 19 3.33 3.20 -13.71
N ARG A 20 2.94 3.62 -12.50
CA ARG A 20 3.56 3.17 -11.24
C ARG A 20 3.08 1.80 -10.81
N VAL A 21 2.08 1.22 -11.45
CA VAL A 21 1.55 -0.10 -11.13
C VAL A 21 2.21 -1.13 -12.04
N ASP A 22 3.00 -2.02 -11.44
CA ASP A 22 3.46 -3.24 -12.10
C ASP A 22 2.40 -4.31 -11.94
N THR A 23 1.87 -4.79 -13.05
CA THR A 23 0.88 -5.87 -13.06
C THR A 23 1.59 -7.20 -13.36
N LYS A 24 1.14 -8.27 -12.72
CA LYS A 24 1.60 -9.65 -13.00
C LYS A 24 0.56 -10.46 -13.76
N VAL A 25 -0.68 -9.99 -13.77
CA VAL A 25 -1.81 -10.55 -14.50
C VAL A 25 -2.46 -9.46 -15.35
N PRO A 26 -3.16 -9.82 -16.43
CA PRO A 26 -3.91 -8.84 -17.22
C PRO A 26 -4.99 -8.17 -16.37
N LEU A 27 -4.91 -6.84 -16.27
CA LEU A 27 -5.85 -6.00 -15.53
C LEU A 27 -6.54 -5.04 -16.49
N VAL A 28 -7.83 -4.79 -16.24
CA VAL A 28 -8.58 -3.74 -16.92
C VAL A 28 -9.29 -2.87 -15.91
N VAL A 29 -9.42 -1.60 -16.25
CA VAL A 29 -10.23 -0.66 -15.49
C VAL A 29 -11.53 -0.43 -16.25
N LYS A 30 -12.66 -0.58 -15.57
CA LYS A 30 -14.00 -0.39 -16.15
C LYS A 30 -14.99 0.00 -15.06
N ASP A 31 -16.17 0.40 -15.46
CA ASP A 31 -17.24 0.74 -14.53
C ASP A 31 -17.59 -0.45 -13.64
N SER A 32 -17.79 -0.16 -12.36
CA SER A 32 -18.14 -1.18 -11.38
C SER A 32 -19.66 -1.40 -11.37
N SER A 33 -20.08 -2.67 -11.34
CA SER A 33 -21.49 -3.04 -11.15
C SER A 33 -21.95 -2.95 -9.69
N ILE A 34 -21.02 -2.71 -8.75
CA ILE A 34 -21.33 -2.48 -7.33
C ILE A 34 -21.89 -1.06 -7.21
N LYS A 35 -23.16 -0.95 -6.78
CA LYS A 35 -23.82 0.33 -6.50
C LYS A 35 -22.94 1.17 -5.57
N SER A 36 -22.64 2.42 -5.94
CA SER A 36 -21.76 3.41 -5.29
C SER A 36 -20.29 3.46 -5.73
N ASN A 37 -19.82 2.56 -6.59
CA ASN A 37 -18.46 2.62 -7.12
C ASN A 37 -18.50 2.96 -8.62
N ASP A 38 -17.97 4.12 -9.01
CA ASP A 38 -17.95 4.54 -10.40
C ASP A 38 -17.04 3.62 -11.24
N VAL A 39 -15.85 3.28 -10.72
CA VAL A 39 -14.79 2.59 -11.48
C VAL A 39 -14.10 1.53 -10.61
N GLY A 40 -13.78 0.37 -11.20
CA GLY A 40 -13.04 -0.71 -10.54
C GLY A 40 -11.96 -1.34 -11.41
N ILE A 41 -11.04 -2.05 -10.77
CA ILE A 41 -9.99 -2.84 -11.43
C ILE A 41 -10.42 -4.31 -11.44
N PHE A 42 -10.34 -4.95 -12.61
CA PHE A 42 -10.78 -6.33 -12.82
C PHE A 42 -9.65 -7.16 -13.39
N VAL A 43 -9.52 -8.38 -12.88
CA VAL A 43 -8.57 -9.38 -13.40
C VAL A 43 -9.22 -10.14 -14.55
N GLN A 44 -8.51 -10.29 -15.67
CA GLN A 44 -9.03 -11.01 -16.85
C GLN A 44 -8.55 -12.45 -16.97
N ALA A 45 -7.77 -12.94 -16.00
CA ALA A 45 -7.23 -14.29 -15.94
C ALA A 45 -7.54 -14.94 -14.58
N ALA A 46 -7.47 -16.26 -14.52
CA ALA A 46 -7.56 -16.97 -13.25
C ALA A 46 -6.35 -16.64 -12.37
N VAL A 47 -6.59 -16.40 -11.08
CA VAL A 47 -5.57 -16.09 -10.07
C VAL A 47 -5.69 -17.13 -8.97
N LYS A 48 -4.55 -17.70 -8.53
CA LYS A 48 -4.54 -18.64 -7.41
C LYS A 48 -4.47 -17.87 -6.10
N GLU A 49 -4.83 -18.55 -5.01
CA GLU A 49 -4.61 -18.01 -3.68
C GLU A 49 -3.13 -17.65 -3.48
N ALA A 50 -2.89 -16.50 -2.84
CA ALA A 50 -1.56 -15.91 -2.60
C ALA A 50 -0.78 -15.42 -3.84
N ASP A 51 -1.34 -15.48 -5.05
CA ASP A 51 -0.71 -14.87 -6.23
C ASP A 51 -0.67 -13.33 -6.12
N LEU A 52 0.48 -12.75 -6.47
CA LEU A 52 0.62 -11.30 -6.56
C LEU A 52 -0.10 -10.79 -7.81
N ILE A 53 -1.15 -9.97 -7.63
CA ILE A 53 -1.91 -9.37 -8.74
C ILE A 53 -1.19 -8.14 -9.31
N PHE A 54 -0.82 -7.20 -8.44
CA PHE A 54 -0.09 -5.99 -8.81
C PHE A 54 0.79 -5.48 -7.68
N LYS A 55 1.75 -4.62 -8.02
CA LYS A 55 2.59 -3.88 -7.08
C LYS A 55 2.62 -2.42 -7.48
N VAL A 56 2.53 -1.50 -6.51
CA VAL A 56 2.77 -0.07 -6.74
C VAL A 56 4.24 0.24 -6.51
N LYS A 57 4.93 0.71 -7.56
CA LYS A 57 6.30 1.22 -7.53
C LYS A 57 6.35 2.54 -6.79
N LYS A 58 6.91 2.50 -5.58
CA LYS A 58 7.07 3.62 -4.65
C LYS A 58 5.70 4.23 -4.29
N PRO A 59 5.39 4.58 -3.04
CA PRO A 59 4.23 5.42 -2.76
C PRO A 59 4.43 6.85 -3.30
N LEU A 60 3.34 7.56 -3.62
CA LEU A 60 3.40 9.00 -3.95
C LEU A 60 3.81 9.81 -2.71
N LEU A 61 3.16 9.50 -1.60
CA LEU A 61 3.42 10.04 -0.27
C LEU A 61 2.99 8.97 0.72
N ASN A 62 3.90 8.58 1.60
CA ASN A 62 3.56 7.85 2.82
C ASN A 62 4.19 8.62 3.98
N ILE A 63 3.40 8.86 5.02
CA ILE A 63 3.84 9.49 6.27
C ILE A 63 3.45 8.58 7.41
N VAL A 64 4.24 8.60 8.48
CA VAL A 64 3.86 8.00 9.76
C VAL A 64 2.76 8.89 10.37
N ASN A 65 1.82 8.28 11.10
CA ASN A 65 0.82 9.04 11.86
C ASN A 65 1.51 10.02 12.81
N ASP A 66 0.86 11.14 13.08
CA ASP A 66 1.43 12.27 13.82
C ASP A 66 1.39 12.10 15.35
N ASP A 67 0.87 10.99 15.85
CA ASP A 67 0.92 10.68 17.27
C ASP A 67 2.34 10.31 17.74
N GLU A 68 2.70 10.75 18.94
CA GLU A 68 4.05 10.56 19.51
C GLU A 68 4.46 9.09 19.58
N SER A 69 3.50 8.16 19.74
CA SER A 69 3.79 6.73 19.77
C SER A 69 4.23 6.25 18.38
N ALA A 70 3.47 6.57 17.35
CA ALA A 70 3.81 6.20 15.98
C ALA A 70 5.15 6.81 15.54
N LEU A 71 5.38 8.11 15.80
CA LEU A 71 6.61 8.82 15.46
C LEU A 71 7.85 8.32 16.21
N SER A 72 7.69 7.78 17.42
CA SER A 72 8.80 7.27 18.23
C SER A 72 9.13 5.80 17.97
N ASN A 73 8.21 5.07 17.36
CA ASN A 73 8.28 3.62 17.21
C ASN A 73 8.32 3.12 15.76
N THR A 74 8.18 4.03 14.79
CA THR A 74 8.22 3.70 13.36
C THR A 74 9.37 4.42 12.68
N CYS A 75 10.04 3.75 11.74
CA CYS A 75 10.99 4.39 10.84
C CYS A 75 10.22 5.14 9.73
N ASP A 76 10.40 6.46 9.63
CA ASP A 76 9.74 7.30 8.63
C ASP A 76 10.10 6.99 7.17
N HIS A 77 11.18 6.23 6.93
CA HIS A 77 11.58 5.85 5.58
C HIS A 77 11.06 4.48 5.15
N CYS A 78 11.31 3.45 5.96
CA CYS A 78 11.00 2.07 5.60
C CYS A 78 9.76 1.51 6.29
N PHE A 79 9.12 2.30 7.17
CA PHE A 79 7.93 1.91 7.94
C PHE A 79 8.14 0.67 8.83
N ALA A 80 9.40 0.33 9.15
CA ALA A 80 9.70 -0.68 10.15
C ALA A 80 9.27 -0.17 11.53
N VAL A 81 8.53 -1.01 12.27
CA VAL A 81 7.96 -0.69 13.57
C VAL A 81 8.63 -1.54 14.65
N LYS A 82 8.83 -0.99 15.84
CA LYS A 82 9.23 -1.77 17.03
C LYS A 82 8.13 -2.76 17.41
N ALA A 83 8.48 -4.02 17.59
CA ALA A 83 7.60 -5.13 17.97
C ALA A 83 6.72 -4.84 19.19
N SER A 84 7.27 -4.21 20.24
CA SER A 84 6.55 -3.77 21.45
C SER A 84 5.40 -2.80 21.18
N SER A 85 5.40 -2.13 20.03
CA SER A 85 4.34 -1.18 19.63
C SER A 85 3.20 -1.84 18.86
N ILE A 86 3.39 -3.07 18.36
CA ILE A 86 2.39 -3.81 17.57
C ILE A 86 1.42 -4.58 18.50
N SER A 87 1.88 -4.95 19.70
CA SER A 87 1.15 -5.78 20.67
C SER A 87 -0.17 -5.18 21.19
N SER A 88 -0.48 -3.92 20.91
CA SER A 88 -1.67 -3.24 21.47
C SER A 88 -2.77 -2.88 20.46
N GLN A 89 -2.57 -3.05 19.14
CA GLN A 89 -3.54 -2.54 18.15
C GLN A 89 -3.99 -3.54 17.07
N HIS A 90 -3.31 -4.67 16.89
CA HIS A 90 -3.80 -5.74 16.01
C HIS A 90 -3.77 -7.08 16.75
N THR A 91 -4.82 -7.34 17.53
CA THR A 91 -5.13 -8.68 18.01
C THR A 91 -5.51 -9.53 16.79
N TYR A 92 -4.53 -10.04 16.06
CA TYR A 92 -4.76 -11.22 15.25
C TYR A 92 -5.20 -12.34 16.22
N PRO A 93 -6.29 -13.06 15.94
CA PRO A 93 -6.67 -14.19 16.78
C PRO A 93 -5.47 -15.16 16.88
N PRO A 94 -5.15 -15.67 18.08
CA PRO A 94 -3.88 -16.35 18.36
C PRO A 94 -3.66 -17.69 17.62
N ASP A 95 -4.58 -18.07 16.74
CA ASP A 95 -4.76 -19.48 16.37
C ASP A 95 -4.43 -19.78 14.92
N THR A 96 -3.93 -18.81 14.15
CA THR A 96 -3.39 -19.11 12.83
C THR A 96 -1.88 -19.08 12.90
N LYS A 97 -1.23 -20.04 12.24
CA LYS A 97 0.18 -20.00 11.85
C LYS A 97 0.39 -18.83 10.87
N ALA A 98 -0.02 -17.63 11.27
CA ALA A 98 0.08 -16.40 10.53
C ALA A 98 1.55 -16.24 10.25
N ALA A 99 1.85 -16.13 8.95
CA ALA A 99 3.17 -15.95 8.41
C ALA A 99 3.93 -15.00 9.34
N LYS A 100 5.04 -15.48 9.89
CA LYS A 100 6.05 -14.59 10.45
C LYS A 100 6.41 -13.64 9.31
N GLY A 101 5.77 -12.48 9.26
CA GLY A 101 6.31 -11.32 8.58
C GLY A 101 7.73 -11.09 9.13
N PRO A 102 8.57 -10.28 8.47
CA PRO A 102 9.92 -10.01 8.94
C PRO A 102 9.85 -9.25 10.26
N TYR A 103 9.66 -9.98 11.34
CA TYR A 103 9.65 -9.50 12.70
C TYR A 103 11.10 -9.23 13.03
N ILE A 104 11.46 -7.96 13.03
CA ILE A 104 12.76 -7.54 13.52
C ILE A 104 12.61 -7.57 15.04
N ASP A 105 13.45 -8.38 15.69
CA ASP A 105 13.57 -8.39 17.14
C ASP A 105 13.71 -6.95 17.65
N ASP A 106 13.03 -6.60 18.75
CA ASP A 106 13.06 -5.23 19.28
C ASP A 106 14.48 -4.79 19.62
N ASP A 107 15.33 -5.75 19.99
CA ASP A 107 16.76 -5.55 20.26
C ASP A 107 17.57 -5.19 18.99
N LEU A 108 17.02 -5.40 17.80
CA LEU A 108 17.68 -5.15 16.52
C LEU A 108 17.23 -3.84 15.85
N LEU A 109 16.06 -3.28 16.21
CA LEU A 109 15.54 -2.05 15.60
C LEU A 109 15.79 -0.80 16.48
N THR A 110 17.01 -0.26 16.40
CA THR A 110 17.31 1.04 17.02
C THR A 110 16.84 2.21 16.13
N LEU A 111 15.87 2.98 16.61
CA LEU A 111 15.43 4.22 15.96
C LEU A 111 16.17 5.44 16.51
N LYS A 112 16.54 6.37 15.62
CA LYS A 112 17.17 7.63 15.98
C LYS A 112 16.32 8.79 15.46
N ARG A 113 15.96 9.70 16.37
CA ARG A 113 15.28 10.94 16.00
C ARG A 113 16.19 11.83 15.15
N CYS A 114 15.58 12.52 14.20
CA CYS A 114 16.22 13.53 13.38
C CYS A 114 16.90 14.58 14.27
N GLY A 115 18.19 14.84 14.02
CA GLY A 115 18.95 15.80 14.82
C GLY A 115 18.45 17.24 14.72
N SER A 116 17.82 17.60 13.59
CA SER A 116 17.33 18.95 13.31
C SER A 116 15.89 19.14 13.79
N CYS A 117 14.90 18.44 13.22
CA CYS A 117 13.50 18.66 13.55
C CYS A 117 13.04 17.94 14.83
N LYS A 118 13.75 16.90 15.30
CA LYS A 118 13.38 16.07 16.46
C LYS A 118 12.04 15.32 16.37
N VAL A 119 11.35 15.41 15.24
CA VAL A 119 10.05 14.76 14.98
C VAL A 119 10.25 13.35 14.41
N TYR A 120 10.92 13.24 13.26
CA TYR A 120 11.03 11.98 12.52
C TYR A 120 12.08 11.03 13.10
N SER A 121 11.84 9.73 12.97
CA SER A 121 12.70 8.65 13.47
C SER A 121 13.17 7.74 12.33
N TYR A 122 14.43 7.32 12.38
CA TYR A 122 15.03 6.48 11.33
C TYR A 122 15.81 5.30 11.90
N CYS A 123 15.71 4.14 11.26
CA CYS A 123 16.42 2.91 11.65
C CYS A 123 17.84 2.79 11.08
N SER A 124 18.26 3.71 10.20
CA SER A 124 19.63 3.74 9.67
C SER A 124 20.15 5.17 9.55
N LYS A 125 21.47 5.33 9.70
CA LYS A 125 22.15 6.61 9.45
C LYS A 125 22.26 6.94 7.96
N THR A 126 22.03 5.95 7.09
CA THR A 126 22.38 5.98 5.67
C THR A 126 21.23 6.44 4.77
N LEU A 127 20.27 7.19 5.31
CA LEU A 127 19.24 7.80 4.50
C LEU A 127 19.82 9.05 3.86
N LYS A 128 20.46 8.82 2.71
CA LYS A 128 20.70 9.87 1.72
C LYS A 128 19.34 10.47 1.39
N THR A 129 19.19 11.74 1.73
CA THR A 129 18.19 12.65 1.18
C THR A 129 18.08 12.41 -0.34
N TYR A 130 16.88 12.11 -0.81
CA TYR A 130 16.51 12.20 -2.22
C TYR A 130 15.87 13.55 -2.46
#